data_AF-A0A208XRD1-F1
#
_entry.id   AF-A0A208XRD1-F1
#
_cell.length_a   1.000
_cell.length_b   1.000
_cell.length_c   1.000
_cell.angle_alpha   90.00
_cell.angle_beta   90.00
_cell.angle_gamma   90.00
#
_symmetry.space_group_name_H-M   'P 1'
#
loop_
_entity.id
_entity.type
_entity.pdbx_description
1 polymer ?
#
loop_
_entity_poly.entity_id
_entity_poly.type
_entity_poly.pdbx_seq_one_letter_code
_entity_poly.pdbx_strand_id
1 'polypeptide(L)'
;MIRRLLLLVLAALLLSGCSRGPDQSQVRAAVENRLQAVFAKPVLDVESLRRLGSGPLADAPDGAARRIIYFNGRFRLARDYAFGDWQSLNPAALATLLGATERGVEGIARDGNRAGDILLVRGSVTFREGPDGWQPVDFVPPPQATASQAAAGSPARATIERIQNLFNTLPPNSPRARAIITEELAAADRQITRRLDRLRRAFVVAGGPQAGEYDLVARTIAARLTAQGFSASGSSTQGSIENLQLLQRGAANIALAQGDIARQAYLGQDAFGGTAHNPSLRAIASLYPEAFHIAVLADGPVQSIADLRGRRLDAGLAASGSRASTLQVLAAHGVPENSVELVASADFDQAVQALLDRRVDAIASVIHAPARQLQRLAADHRVRILPLSPPAIAQLARDDPAFVRLVLAPGTYPGQGAPIATVGVTALLVTGADTPADEVRSVLQAVFEQADFVAAGSPAGGQITRATAREGVTIPMHEAADRYFQAAPAPR
;
A
#
# COMPACT_ATOMS: atom_id res chain seq x y z
N MET A 1 1.45 -4.73 72.37
CA MET A 1 0.63 -4.73 71.13
C MET A 1 1.19 -3.82 70.03
N ILE A 2 1.57 -2.57 70.32
CA ILE A 2 2.03 -1.56 69.35
C ILE A 2 3.07 -2.06 68.32
N ARG A 3 4.11 -2.80 68.72
CA ARG A 3 5.11 -3.38 67.79
C ARG A 3 4.53 -4.29 66.69
N ARG A 4 3.47 -5.06 66.98
CA ARG A 4 2.80 -5.91 65.96
C ARG A 4 1.94 -5.08 65.01
N LEU A 5 1.34 -4.00 65.49
CA LEU A 5 0.59 -3.06 64.65
C LEU A 5 1.54 -2.31 63.70
N LEU A 6 2.70 -1.87 64.19
CA LEU A 6 3.73 -1.22 63.37
C LEU A 6 4.25 -2.14 62.25
N LEU A 7 4.50 -3.42 62.55
CA LEU A 7 4.92 -4.42 61.56
C LEU A 7 3.83 -4.73 60.51
N LEU A 8 2.55 -4.71 60.89
CA LEU A 8 1.43 -4.87 59.93
C LEU A 8 1.26 -3.64 59.04
N VAL A 9 1.43 -2.42 59.58
CA VAL A 9 1.41 -1.18 58.79
C VAL A 9 2.62 -1.10 57.87
N LEU A 10 3.81 -1.51 58.32
CA LEU A 10 5.00 -1.58 57.47
C LEU A 10 4.86 -2.66 56.37
N ALA A 11 4.25 -3.80 56.67
CA ALA A 11 3.94 -4.82 55.66
C ALA A 11 2.89 -4.37 54.64
N ALA A 12 1.89 -3.58 55.06
CA ALA A 12 0.91 -2.97 54.15
C ALA A 12 1.52 -1.88 53.26
N LEU A 13 2.48 -1.11 53.79
CA LEU A 13 3.27 -0.12 53.04
C LEU A 13 4.31 -0.76 52.10
N LEU A 14 4.80 -1.97 52.42
CA LEU A 14 5.68 -2.75 51.53
C LEU A 14 4.90 -3.53 50.46
N LEU A 15 3.60 -3.78 50.65
CA LEU A 15 2.71 -4.35 49.64
C LEU A 15 2.21 -3.33 48.60
N SER A 16 2.51 -2.04 48.77
CA SER A 16 2.20 -0.96 47.81
C SER A 16 3.36 -0.61 46.87
N GLY A 17 4.52 -1.26 47.01
CA GLY A 17 5.76 -0.93 46.27
C GLY A 17 6.02 -1.69 44.97
N CYS A 18 5.23 -2.72 44.63
CA CYS A 18 5.35 -3.39 43.34
C CYS A 18 4.38 -2.75 42.34
N SER A 19 4.87 -1.94 41.40
CA SER A 19 4.00 -1.31 40.38
C SER A 19 3.36 -2.38 39.49
N ARG A 20 2.12 -2.75 39.85
CA ARG A 20 1.25 -3.59 39.02
C ARG A 20 1.06 -2.82 37.71
N GLY A 21 1.57 -3.41 36.63
CA GLY A 21 1.40 -2.83 35.30
C GLY A 21 -0.07 -2.76 34.90
N PRO A 22 -0.40 -1.99 33.85
CA PRO A 22 -1.76 -1.60 33.49
C PRO A 22 -2.77 -2.76 33.54
N ASP A 23 -3.90 -2.51 34.19
CA ASP A 23 -4.99 -3.47 34.32
C ASP A 23 -5.90 -3.51 33.08
N GLN A 24 -6.90 -4.40 33.09
CA GLN A 24 -7.81 -4.57 31.94
C GLN A 24 -8.70 -3.34 31.68
N SER A 25 -9.07 -2.59 32.72
CA SER A 25 -9.88 -1.37 32.57
C SER A 25 -9.06 -0.25 31.93
N GLN A 26 -7.79 -0.11 32.31
CA GLN A 26 -6.86 0.86 31.72
C GLN A 26 -6.57 0.53 30.25
N VAL A 27 -6.38 -0.75 29.89
CA VAL A 27 -6.21 -1.18 28.49
C VAL A 27 -7.48 -0.91 27.68
N ARG A 28 -8.67 -1.22 28.23
CA ARG A 28 -9.95 -0.96 27.56
C ARG A 28 -10.15 0.54 27.30
N ALA A 29 -10.00 1.37 28.32
CA ALA A 29 -10.14 2.82 28.21
C ALA A 29 -9.14 3.44 27.22
N ALA A 30 -7.89 2.95 27.17
CA ALA A 30 -6.91 3.40 26.18
C ALA A 30 -7.34 3.12 24.74
N VAL A 31 -7.94 1.96 24.47
CA VAL A 31 -8.46 1.62 23.13
C VAL A 31 -9.72 2.42 22.79
N GLU A 32 -10.65 2.57 23.74
CA GLU A 32 -11.88 3.36 23.56
C GLU A 32 -11.56 4.84 23.28
N ASN A 33 -10.64 5.44 24.04
CA ASN A 33 -10.19 6.82 23.85
C ASN A 33 -9.51 7.03 22.48
N ARG A 34 -8.71 6.07 21.99
CA ARG A 34 -8.11 6.12 20.64
C ARG A 34 -9.16 6.12 19.54
N LEU A 35 -10.16 5.24 19.64
CA LEU A 35 -11.27 5.19 18.69
C LEU A 35 -12.07 6.49 18.70
N GLN A 36 -12.35 7.05 19.88
CA GLN A 36 -13.08 8.31 20.02
C GLN A 36 -12.30 9.52 19.50
N ALA A 37 -10.97 9.54 19.66
CA ALA A 37 -10.10 10.63 19.16
C ALA A 37 -10.04 10.68 17.62
N VAL A 38 -10.20 9.54 16.95
CA VAL A 38 -10.16 9.43 15.48
C VAL A 38 -11.56 9.54 14.85
N PHE A 39 -12.56 8.89 15.44
CA PHE A 39 -13.89 8.80 14.86
C PHE A 39 -14.89 9.77 15.51
N ALA A 40 -15.10 10.93 14.87
CA ALA A 40 -16.09 11.94 15.29
C ALA A 40 -17.54 11.42 15.42
N LYS A 41 -17.85 10.27 14.81
CA LYS A 41 -19.04 9.45 15.09
C LYS A 41 -18.58 7.99 15.23
N PRO A 42 -19.03 7.24 16.26
CA PRO A 42 -18.63 5.85 16.48
C PRO A 42 -18.65 5.01 15.19
N VAL A 43 -17.58 4.23 15.00
CA VAL A 43 -17.45 3.23 13.94
C VAL A 43 -17.35 1.84 14.55
N LEU A 44 -16.59 1.69 15.64
CA LEU A 44 -16.39 0.44 16.36
C LEU A 44 -16.77 0.57 17.83
N ASP A 45 -17.68 -0.28 18.28
CA ASP A 45 -18.00 -0.47 19.71
C ASP A 45 -17.16 -1.61 20.28
N VAL A 46 -16.52 -1.40 21.43
CA VAL A 46 -15.74 -2.44 22.12
C VAL A 46 -16.69 -3.40 22.86
N GLU A 47 -17.19 -4.41 22.15
CA GLU A 47 -18.08 -5.46 22.70
C GLU A 47 -17.38 -6.21 23.84
N SER A 48 -16.11 -6.60 23.65
CA SER A 48 -15.29 -7.17 24.72
C SER A 48 -13.80 -6.97 24.47
N LEU A 49 -13.03 -6.86 25.55
CA LEU A 49 -11.56 -6.81 25.50
C LEU A 49 -11.00 -7.62 26.68
N ARG A 50 -10.13 -8.58 26.38
CA ARG A 50 -9.45 -9.46 27.35
C ARG A 50 -7.94 -9.21 27.30
N ARG A 51 -7.39 -8.71 28.40
CA ARG A 51 -5.94 -8.58 28.61
C ARG A 51 -5.30 -9.98 28.65
N LEU A 52 -4.22 -10.19 27.90
CA LEU A 52 -3.51 -11.47 27.84
C LEU A 52 -2.25 -11.48 28.71
N GLY A 53 -1.46 -10.42 28.65
CA GLY A 53 -0.15 -10.36 29.31
C GLY A 53 0.57 -9.05 29.02
N SER A 54 1.79 -8.92 29.55
CA SER A 54 2.61 -7.71 29.42
C SER A 54 4.08 -8.05 29.22
N GLY A 55 4.75 -7.35 28.30
CA GLY A 55 6.20 -7.39 28.14
C GLY A 55 6.85 -6.03 28.50
N PRO A 56 8.11 -6.01 28.95
CA PRO A 56 8.89 -4.77 29.00
C PRO A 56 9.19 -4.29 27.58
N LEU A 57 9.33 -2.97 27.42
CA LEU A 57 9.99 -2.36 26.25
C LEU A 57 11.26 -1.65 26.74
N ALA A 58 12.11 -1.20 25.81
CA ALA A 58 13.16 -0.25 26.13
C ALA A 58 12.54 1.02 26.76
N ASP A 59 13.21 1.61 27.75
CA ASP A 59 12.75 2.83 28.41
C ASP A 59 12.58 3.98 27.41
N ALA A 60 11.76 4.97 27.77
CA ALA A 60 11.60 6.18 26.98
C ALA A 60 12.89 7.04 27.03
N PRO A 61 13.11 7.99 26.10
CA PRO A 61 14.33 8.80 26.05
C PRO A 61 14.60 9.64 27.31
N ASP A 62 13.58 9.85 28.14
CA ASP A 62 13.61 10.52 29.45
C ASP A 62 13.89 9.56 30.62
N GLY A 63 14.11 8.27 30.34
CA GLY A 63 14.34 7.21 31.34
C GLY A 63 13.06 6.60 31.93
N ALA A 64 11.86 7.01 31.48
CA ALA A 64 10.62 6.45 32.01
C ALA A 64 10.35 5.03 31.49
N ALA A 65 9.98 4.13 32.40
CA ALA A 65 9.72 2.72 32.09
C ALA A 65 8.58 2.55 31.08
N ARG A 66 8.78 1.70 30.07
CA ARG A 66 7.74 1.35 29.08
C ARG A 66 7.34 -0.12 29.13
N ARG A 67 6.05 -0.40 28.97
CA ARG A 67 5.49 -1.77 28.89
C ARG A 67 4.49 -1.90 27.76
N ILE A 68 4.55 -3.00 27.03
CA ILE A 68 3.53 -3.38 26.03
C ILE A 68 2.54 -4.36 26.67
N ILE A 69 1.25 -4.10 26.53
CA ILE A 69 0.16 -4.93 27.08
C ILE A 69 -0.64 -5.53 25.93
N TYR A 70 -0.67 -6.85 25.81
CA TYR A 70 -1.37 -7.56 24.73
C TYR A 70 -2.82 -7.83 25.09
N PHE A 71 -3.72 -7.75 24.11
CA PHE A 71 -5.15 -8.04 24.29
C PHE A 71 -5.76 -8.80 23.09
N ASN A 72 -6.80 -9.58 23.37
CA ASN A 72 -7.77 -9.99 22.35
C ASN A 72 -9.06 -9.21 22.57
N GLY A 73 -9.64 -8.64 21.52
CA GLY A 73 -10.91 -7.95 21.59
C GLY A 73 -11.87 -8.33 20.47
N ARG A 74 -13.16 -8.11 20.73
CA ARG A 74 -14.25 -8.18 19.76
C ARG A 74 -14.83 -6.77 19.62
N PHE A 75 -14.91 -6.30 18.39
CA PHE A 75 -15.36 -4.96 18.06
C PHE A 75 -16.53 -5.07 17.10
N ARG A 76 -17.64 -4.40 17.39
CA ARG A 76 -18.83 -4.40 16.53
C ARG A 76 -18.87 -3.12 15.71
N LEU A 77 -19.15 -3.23 14.41
CA LEU A 77 -19.41 -2.05 13.58
C LEU A 77 -20.70 -1.37 14.05
N ALA A 78 -20.59 -0.14 14.54
CA ALA A 78 -21.73 0.69 14.95
C ALA A 78 -22.51 1.24 13.74
N ARG A 79 -21.88 1.26 12.56
CA ARG A 79 -22.43 1.72 11.27
C ARG A 79 -21.65 1.08 10.12
N ASP A 80 -22.22 1.12 8.92
CA ASP A 80 -21.55 0.75 7.67
C ASP A 80 -20.25 1.54 7.49
N TYR A 81 -19.18 0.86 7.07
CA TYR A 81 -17.85 1.45 6.91
C TYR A 81 -17.09 0.86 5.71
N ALA A 82 -16.73 1.73 4.76
CA ALA A 82 -16.06 1.37 3.52
C ALA A 82 -14.53 1.38 3.67
N PHE A 83 -13.96 0.26 4.12
CA PHE A 83 -12.50 0.12 4.30
C PHE A 83 -11.67 0.26 3.01
N GLY A 84 -12.30 0.11 1.85
CA GLY A 84 -11.66 0.30 0.55
C GLY A 84 -11.78 1.71 -0.05
N ASP A 85 -12.49 2.63 0.61
CA ASP A 85 -12.49 4.04 0.19
C ASP A 85 -11.10 4.66 0.45
N TRP A 86 -10.61 5.40 -0.56
CA TRP A 86 -9.27 5.98 -0.58
C TRP A 86 -9.10 7.18 0.35
N GLN A 87 -10.20 7.77 0.83
CA GLN A 87 -10.20 8.91 1.77
C GLN A 87 -10.63 8.50 3.21
N SER A 88 -10.97 7.22 3.42
CA SER A 88 -11.33 6.66 4.71
C SER A 88 -10.14 5.99 5.42
N LEU A 89 -10.29 5.67 6.70
CA LEU A 89 -9.27 4.96 7.46
C LEU A 89 -9.21 3.50 6.99
N ASN A 90 -8.17 3.16 6.23
CA ASN A 90 -7.99 1.83 5.67
C ASN A 90 -7.66 0.75 6.76
N PRO A 91 -7.69 -0.55 6.43
CA PRO A 91 -7.45 -1.64 7.39
C PRO A 91 -6.13 -1.56 8.15
N ALA A 92 -5.06 -1.09 7.52
CA ALA A 92 -3.74 -1.04 8.15
C ALA A 92 -3.59 0.14 9.12
N ALA A 93 -4.18 1.30 8.78
CA ALA A 93 -4.30 2.41 9.70
C ALA A 93 -5.22 2.06 10.88
N LEU A 94 -6.35 1.37 10.64
CA LEU A 94 -7.21 0.85 11.71
C LEU A 94 -6.47 -0.16 12.60
N ALA A 95 -5.73 -1.11 12.01
CA ALA A 95 -4.93 -2.06 12.77
C ALA A 95 -3.92 -1.33 13.67
N THR A 96 -3.23 -0.33 13.14
CA THR A 96 -2.27 0.51 13.87
C THR A 96 -2.93 1.28 15.01
N LEU A 97 -4.11 1.88 14.77
CA LEU A 97 -4.92 2.56 15.79
C LEU A 97 -5.32 1.62 16.95
N LEU A 98 -5.58 0.36 16.63
CA LEU A 98 -5.88 -0.72 17.59
C LEU A 98 -4.61 -1.40 18.17
N GLY A 99 -3.42 -0.93 17.80
CA GLY A 99 -2.13 -1.50 18.20
C GLY A 99 -1.92 -2.95 17.76
N ALA A 100 -2.50 -3.31 16.62
CA ALA A 100 -2.39 -4.59 15.92
C ALA A 100 -1.57 -4.44 14.62
N THR A 101 -1.17 -5.56 14.03
CA THR A 101 -0.73 -5.60 12.63
C THR A 101 -1.91 -5.88 11.71
N GLU A 102 -1.72 -5.81 10.38
CA GLU A 102 -2.76 -6.08 9.39
C GLU A 102 -3.33 -7.51 9.54
N ARG A 103 -2.48 -8.48 9.90
CA ARG A 103 -2.87 -9.87 10.26
C ARG A 103 -3.48 -10.01 11.66
N GLY A 104 -3.40 -8.97 12.47
CA GLY A 104 -3.98 -8.90 13.80
C GLY A 104 -5.45 -8.51 13.81
N VAL A 105 -6.03 -8.10 12.67
CA VAL A 105 -7.45 -7.74 12.54
C VAL A 105 -8.13 -8.69 11.55
N GLU A 106 -9.05 -9.51 12.06
CA GLU A 106 -9.85 -10.46 11.28
C GLU A 106 -11.30 -9.96 11.16
N GLY A 107 -12.00 -10.31 10.07
CA GLY A 107 -13.41 -9.95 9.84
C GLY A 107 -13.64 -8.74 8.92
N ILE A 108 -12.58 -8.10 8.43
CA ILE A 108 -12.69 -7.02 7.44
C ILE A 108 -13.14 -7.60 6.09
N ALA A 109 -14.24 -7.11 5.55
CA ALA A 109 -14.76 -7.51 4.25
C ALA A 109 -14.17 -6.64 3.12
N ARG A 110 -13.92 -7.24 1.95
CA ARG A 110 -13.23 -6.60 0.79
C ARG A 110 -13.87 -5.26 0.37
N ASP A 111 -15.19 -5.19 0.34
CA ASP A 111 -15.93 -3.98 -0.08
C ASP A 111 -16.37 -3.11 1.12
N GLY A 112 -15.80 -3.33 2.30
CA GLY A 112 -16.27 -2.75 3.56
C GLY A 112 -17.34 -3.58 4.28
N ASN A 113 -17.55 -3.23 5.55
CA ASN A 113 -18.40 -3.93 6.51
C ASN A 113 -19.71 -3.17 6.78
N ARG A 114 -20.73 -3.90 7.23
CA ARG A 114 -22.04 -3.35 7.61
C ARG A 114 -22.18 -3.15 9.11
N ALA A 115 -23.12 -2.32 9.52
CA ALA A 115 -23.55 -2.21 10.91
C ALA A 115 -23.90 -3.59 11.49
N GLY A 116 -23.32 -3.93 12.64
CA GLY A 116 -23.47 -5.23 13.30
C GLY A 116 -22.37 -6.25 13.00
N ASP A 117 -21.56 -6.06 11.95
CA ASP A 117 -20.41 -6.93 11.67
C ASP A 117 -19.40 -6.93 12.84
N ILE A 118 -18.67 -8.04 13.01
CA ILE A 118 -17.69 -8.21 14.09
C ILE A 118 -16.27 -8.28 13.52
N LEU A 119 -15.40 -7.42 14.04
CA LEU A 119 -13.95 -7.53 13.89
C LEU A 119 -13.35 -8.22 15.12
N LEU A 120 -12.45 -9.18 14.89
CA LEU A 120 -11.64 -9.81 15.93
C LEU A 120 -10.24 -9.21 15.89
N VAL A 121 -9.75 -8.74 17.03
CA VAL A 121 -8.51 -7.96 17.10
C VAL A 121 -7.55 -8.61 18.09
N ARG A 122 -6.34 -8.93 17.62
CA ARG A 122 -5.17 -9.32 18.41
C ARG A 122 -4.24 -8.11 18.46
N GLY A 123 -4.48 -7.24 19.42
CA GLY A 123 -3.83 -5.93 19.52
C GLY A 123 -2.96 -5.79 20.76
N SER A 124 -2.43 -4.59 20.94
CA SER A 124 -1.60 -4.22 22.07
C SER A 124 -1.72 -2.73 22.40
N VAL A 125 -1.44 -2.37 23.65
CA VAL A 125 -1.33 -0.98 24.09
C VAL A 125 -0.01 -0.83 24.82
N THR A 126 0.84 0.08 24.35
CA THR A 126 2.04 0.49 25.07
C THR A 126 1.66 1.49 26.15
N PHE A 127 2.29 1.41 27.31
CA PHE A 127 2.17 2.38 28.40
C PHE A 127 3.56 2.85 28.84
N ARG A 128 3.66 4.12 29.23
CA ARG A 128 4.80 4.74 29.92
C ARG A 128 4.43 4.97 31.38
N GLU A 129 5.34 4.71 32.32
CA GLU A 129 5.19 5.08 33.72
C GLU A 129 5.38 6.60 33.88
N GLY A 130 4.39 7.30 34.43
CA GLY A 130 4.43 8.73 34.70
C GLY A 130 4.15 9.04 36.18
N PRO A 131 4.19 10.32 36.59
CA PRO A 131 3.98 10.73 37.99
C PRO A 131 2.59 10.31 38.52
N ASP A 132 1.58 10.28 37.65
CA ASP A 132 0.21 9.85 37.97
C ASP A 132 -0.05 8.35 37.67
N GLY A 133 1.01 7.56 37.45
CA GLY A 133 0.95 6.15 37.09
C GLY A 133 1.07 5.89 35.57
N TRP A 134 0.64 4.71 35.14
CA TRP A 134 0.81 4.26 33.74
C TRP A 134 -0.13 4.99 32.77
N GLN A 135 0.44 5.71 31.80
CA GLN A 135 -0.28 6.40 30.73
C GLN A 135 -0.04 5.71 29.37
N PRO A 136 -1.07 5.55 28.51
CA PRO A 136 -0.91 4.91 27.21
C PRO A 136 -0.07 5.78 26.26
N VAL A 137 0.76 5.12 25.43
CA VAL A 137 1.57 5.73 24.37
C VAL A 137 1.45 4.91 23.08
N ASP A 138 1.74 5.53 21.94
CA ASP A 138 1.44 4.97 20.62
C ASP A 138 2.36 3.81 20.19
N PHE A 139 1.92 3.08 19.15
CA PHE A 139 2.28 1.68 18.90
C PHE A 139 3.55 1.48 18.04
N VAL A 140 4.25 0.35 18.26
CA VAL A 140 5.45 -0.07 17.51
C VAL A 140 5.29 -1.53 17.00
N PRO A 141 5.38 -1.82 15.68
CA PRO A 141 5.11 -3.16 15.13
C PRO A 141 6.32 -4.14 15.08
N PRO A 142 6.11 -5.48 15.16
CA PRO A 142 7.13 -6.52 14.97
C PRO A 142 7.11 -7.23 13.58
N PRO A 143 8.19 -7.93 13.15
CA PRO A 143 8.32 -8.58 11.82
C PRO A 143 8.06 -10.12 11.77
N GLN A 144 7.76 -10.69 10.58
CA GLN A 144 7.52 -12.14 10.33
C GLN A 144 7.87 -12.64 8.90
N ALA A 145 7.99 -13.97 8.68
CA ALA A 145 8.32 -14.66 7.41
C ALA A 145 7.45 -15.94 7.12
N THR A 146 7.56 -16.55 5.92
CA THR A 146 6.65 -17.60 5.37
C THR A 146 7.31 -18.59 4.35
N ALA A 147 6.69 -19.75 4.03
CA ALA A 147 7.13 -20.74 3.00
C ALA A 147 5.95 -21.45 2.25
N SER A 148 6.23 -22.25 1.19
CA SER A 148 5.29 -22.64 0.09
C SER A 148 5.24 -24.16 -0.31
N GLN A 149 4.34 -24.55 -1.25
CA GLN A 149 4.15 -25.88 -1.90
C GLN A 149 3.84 -25.76 -3.45
N ALA A 150 3.60 -26.88 -4.18
CA ALA A 150 3.51 -27.01 -5.67
C ALA A 150 2.79 -28.32 -6.12
N ALA A 151 2.34 -28.64 -7.37
CA ALA A 151 1.99 -27.92 -8.62
C ALA A 151 1.42 -28.92 -9.72
N ALA A 152 1.17 -28.47 -10.97
CA ALA A 152 0.81 -29.21 -12.22
C ALA A 152 -0.66 -29.70 -12.39
N GLY A 153 -1.21 -30.00 -13.60
CA GLY A 153 -0.67 -29.91 -14.99
C GLY A 153 -1.65 -30.44 -16.10
N SER A 154 -1.21 -30.55 -17.37
CA SER A 154 -1.99 -30.97 -18.59
C SER A 154 -3.03 -29.93 -19.09
N PRO A 155 -3.73 -30.07 -20.27
CA PRO A 155 -3.59 -30.96 -21.45
C PRO A 155 -3.47 -30.21 -22.82
N ALA A 156 -3.24 -30.89 -23.99
CA ALA A 156 -3.01 -30.19 -25.29
C ALA A 156 -3.44 -30.84 -26.65
N ARG A 157 -3.76 -32.14 -26.75
CA ARG A 157 -3.70 -32.87 -28.04
C ARG A 157 -4.84 -32.59 -29.05
N ALA A 158 -6.08 -32.40 -28.58
CA ALA A 158 -7.30 -32.33 -29.41
C ALA A 158 -7.52 -31.01 -30.19
N THR A 159 -6.63 -30.02 -30.04
CA THR A 159 -6.74 -28.73 -30.74
C THR A 159 -6.05 -28.76 -32.11
N ILE A 160 -4.97 -29.55 -32.24
CA ILE A 160 -4.10 -29.57 -33.43
C ILE A 160 -4.85 -30.11 -34.66
N GLU A 161 -5.64 -31.18 -34.48
CA GLU A 161 -6.36 -31.86 -35.56
C GLU A 161 -7.44 -30.98 -36.23
N ARG A 162 -8.05 -30.05 -35.48
CA ARG A 162 -9.08 -29.14 -36.03
C ARG A 162 -8.51 -28.06 -36.95
N ILE A 163 -7.29 -27.59 -36.68
CA ILE A 163 -6.63 -26.53 -37.47
C ILE A 163 -6.23 -27.08 -38.84
N GLN A 164 -5.77 -28.33 -38.91
CA GLN A 164 -5.34 -28.97 -40.16
C GLN A 164 -6.49 -29.11 -41.18
N ASN A 165 -7.71 -29.38 -40.73
CA ASN A 165 -8.87 -29.54 -41.62
C ASN A 165 -9.34 -28.24 -42.28
N LEU A 166 -9.10 -27.07 -41.66
CA LEU A 166 -9.43 -25.75 -42.23
C LEU A 166 -8.56 -25.39 -43.44
N PHE A 167 -7.30 -25.80 -43.45
CA PHE A 167 -6.39 -25.53 -44.57
C PHE A 167 -6.73 -26.37 -45.83
N ASN A 168 -7.21 -27.60 -45.62
CA ASN A 168 -7.42 -28.59 -46.68
C ASN A 168 -8.75 -28.47 -47.43
N THR A 169 -9.67 -27.62 -46.97
CA THR A 169 -11.07 -27.57 -47.45
C THR A 169 -11.42 -26.36 -48.32
N LEU A 170 -10.47 -25.46 -48.58
CA LEU A 170 -10.71 -24.20 -49.28
C LEU A 170 -10.37 -24.24 -50.78
N PRO A 171 -11.10 -23.51 -51.65
CA PRO A 171 -10.88 -23.53 -53.10
C PRO A 171 -9.47 -23.06 -53.51
N PRO A 172 -8.81 -23.72 -54.48
CA PRO A 172 -7.38 -23.59 -54.71
C PRO A 172 -6.88 -22.26 -55.29
N ASN A 173 -7.75 -21.28 -55.59
CA ASN A 173 -7.43 -20.10 -56.42
C ASN A 173 -7.86 -18.74 -55.85
N SER A 174 -7.97 -18.55 -54.53
CA SER A 174 -8.14 -17.21 -53.93
C SER A 174 -6.88 -16.74 -53.19
N PRO A 175 -6.00 -15.94 -53.83
CA PRO A 175 -4.82 -15.37 -53.19
C PRO A 175 -5.17 -14.54 -51.96
N ARG A 176 -6.31 -13.82 -51.98
CA ARG A 176 -6.78 -12.99 -50.87
C ARG A 176 -7.22 -13.83 -49.67
N ALA A 177 -7.93 -14.94 -49.88
CA ALA A 177 -8.30 -15.85 -48.79
C ALA A 177 -7.06 -16.54 -48.19
N ARG A 178 -6.10 -16.95 -49.03
CA ARG A 178 -4.82 -17.50 -48.56
C ARG A 178 -4.00 -16.47 -47.76
N ALA A 179 -3.92 -15.23 -48.23
CA ALA A 179 -3.20 -14.17 -47.52
C ALA A 179 -3.79 -13.94 -46.11
N ILE A 180 -5.11 -13.83 -45.99
CA ILE A 180 -5.81 -13.68 -44.70
C ILE A 180 -5.52 -14.88 -43.79
N ILE A 181 -5.62 -16.11 -44.31
CA ILE A 181 -5.37 -17.32 -43.49
C ILE A 181 -3.90 -17.42 -43.07
N THR A 182 -2.95 -17.06 -43.93
CA THR A 182 -1.53 -17.03 -43.58
C THR A 182 -1.23 -15.93 -42.56
N GLU A 183 -1.88 -14.77 -42.64
CA GLU A 183 -1.75 -13.67 -41.67
C GLU A 183 -2.32 -14.07 -40.30
N GLU A 184 -3.53 -14.62 -40.27
CA GLU A 184 -4.19 -15.13 -39.06
C GLU A 184 -3.43 -16.31 -38.45
N LEU A 185 -2.95 -17.27 -39.26
CA LEU A 185 -2.12 -18.38 -38.78
C LEU A 185 -0.75 -17.89 -38.29
N ALA A 186 -0.16 -16.84 -38.88
CA ALA A 186 1.09 -16.27 -38.39
C ALA A 186 0.89 -15.43 -37.12
N ALA A 187 -0.24 -14.75 -36.97
CA ALA A 187 -0.63 -14.07 -35.72
C ALA A 187 -0.91 -15.10 -34.61
N ALA A 188 -1.67 -16.15 -34.93
CA ALA A 188 -1.94 -17.28 -34.06
C ALA A 188 -0.64 -18.04 -33.70
N ASP A 189 0.27 -18.28 -34.64
CA ASP A 189 1.58 -18.89 -34.37
C ASP A 189 2.43 -18.01 -33.45
N ARG A 190 2.53 -16.70 -33.69
CA ARG A 190 3.19 -15.77 -32.77
C ARG A 190 2.53 -15.76 -31.39
N GLN A 191 1.20 -15.90 -31.31
CA GLN A 191 0.48 -15.96 -30.03
C GLN A 191 0.66 -17.31 -29.34
N ILE A 192 0.62 -18.42 -30.07
CA ILE A 192 0.83 -19.79 -29.59
C ILE A 192 2.27 -19.97 -29.12
N THR A 193 3.25 -19.57 -29.93
CA THR A 193 4.67 -19.60 -29.57
C THR A 193 4.93 -18.72 -28.34
N ARG A 194 4.36 -17.51 -28.25
CA ARG A 194 4.43 -16.70 -27.01
C ARG A 194 3.75 -17.39 -25.81
N ARG A 195 2.59 -18.05 -25.97
CA ARG A 195 1.92 -18.81 -24.90
C ARG A 195 2.73 -20.05 -24.49
N LEU A 196 3.29 -20.80 -25.43
CA LEU A 196 4.14 -21.97 -25.18
C LEU A 196 5.44 -21.57 -24.46
N ASP A 197 6.04 -20.45 -24.87
CA ASP A 197 7.19 -19.87 -24.17
C ASP A 197 6.83 -19.37 -22.77
N ARG A 198 5.62 -18.82 -22.56
CA ARG A 198 5.08 -18.44 -21.23
C ARG A 198 4.60 -19.62 -20.39
N LEU A 199 4.46 -20.81 -20.97
CA LEU A 199 4.29 -22.06 -20.22
C LEU A 199 5.64 -22.66 -19.81
N ARG A 200 6.73 -22.29 -20.50
CA ARG A 200 8.12 -22.71 -20.21
C ARG A 200 8.89 -21.71 -19.34
N ARG A 201 8.55 -20.43 -19.42
CA ARG A 201 9.08 -19.32 -18.61
C ARG A 201 8.07 -18.98 -17.52
N ALA A 202 8.55 -18.56 -16.35
CA ALA A 202 7.64 -18.06 -15.31
C ALA A 202 6.89 -16.81 -15.81
N PHE A 203 5.60 -16.73 -15.49
CA PHE A 203 4.80 -15.52 -15.58
C PHE A 203 5.28 -14.56 -14.48
N VAL A 204 6.07 -13.57 -14.87
CA VAL A 204 6.72 -12.64 -13.94
C VAL A 204 5.82 -11.44 -13.68
N VAL A 205 5.56 -11.20 -12.40
CA VAL A 205 4.90 -10.01 -11.85
C VAL A 205 6.00 -9.12 -11.27
N ALA A 206 6.38 -8.04 -11.97
CA ALA A 206 7.42 -7.12 -11.49
C ALA A 206 6.87 -6.20 -10.39
N GLY A 207 7.48 -6.27 -9.21
CA GLY A 207 7.04 -5.63 -7.97
C GLY A 207 7.85 -4.40 -7.62
N GLY A 208 8.64 -4.45 -6.56
CA GLY A 208 9.43 -3.31 -6.08
C GLY A 208 10.49 -3.75 -5.08
N PRO A 209 11.04 -2.82 -4.27
CA PRO A 209 12.07 -3.14 -3.29
C PRO A 209 11.63 -4.24 -2.33
N GLN A 210 12.58 -5.08 -1.90
CA GLN A 210 12.27 -6.26 -1.10
C GLN A 210 11.51 -5.90 0.18
N ALA A 211 10.41 -6.62 0.45
CA ALA A 211 9.45 -6.39 1.53
C ALA A 211 8.68 -5.04 1.48
N GLY A 212 8.82 -4.27 0.40
CA GLY A 212 7.97 -3.12 0.08
C GLY A 212 6.58 -3.54 -0.44
N GLU A 213 5.68 -2.56 -0.57
CA GLU A 213 4.27 -2.84 -0.89
C GLU A 213 4.09 -3.42 -2.30
N TYR A 214 4.78 -2.87 -3.30
CA TYR A 214 4.73 -3.39 -4.67
C TYR A 214 5.19 -4.85 -4.74
N ASP A 215 6.22 -5.20 -3.96
CA ASP A 215 6.83 -6.53 -3.89
C ASP A 215 5.91 -7.54 -3.17
N LEU A 216 5.21 -7.11 -2.13
CA LEU A 216 4.19 -7.91 -1.45
C LEU A 216 2.95 -8.14 -2.31
N VAL A 217 2.44 -7.09 -2.97
CA VAL A 217 1.31 -7.19 -3.91
C VAL A 217 1.67 -8.08 -5.11
N ALA A 218 2.86 -7.89 -5.70
CA ALA A 218 3.34 -8.73 -6.80
C ALA A 218 3.41 -10.22 -6.43
N ARG A 219 3.97 -10.56 -5.25
CA ARG A 219 3.99 -11.95 -4.76
C ARG A 219 2.61 -12.50 -4.44
N THR A 220 1.70 -11.68 -3.93
CA THR A 220 0.31 -12.10 -3.64
C THR A 220 -0.44 -12.42 -4.93
N ILE A 221 -0.30 -11.58 -5.97
CA ILE A 221 -0.85 -11.84 -7.31
C ILE A 221 -0.23 -13.11 -7.91
N ALA A 222 1.10 -13.24 -7.87
CA ALA A 222 1.79 -14.43 -8.39
C ALA A 222 1.37 -15.71 -7.67
N ALA A 223 1.18 -15.69 -6.35
CA ALA A 223 0.68 -16.84 -5.59
C ALA A 223 -0.74 -17.26 -6.02
N ARG A 224 -1.62 -16.29 -6.34
CA ARG A 224 -2.97 -16.57 -6.87
C ARG A 224 -2.93 -17.07 -8.32
N LEU A 225 -2.07 -16.52 -9.18
CA LEU A 225 -1.86 -17.05 -10.52
C LEU A 225 -1.30 -18.49 -10.48
N THR A 226 -0.39 -18.80 -9.57
CA THR A 226 0.09 -20.18 -9.36
C THR A 226 -1.03 -21.11 -8.89
N ALA A 227 -1.95 -20.64 -8.03
CA ALA A 227 -3.15 -21.40 -7.69
C ALA A 227 -4.14 -21.58 -8.87
N GLN A 228 -4.09 -20.73 -9.90
CA GLN A 228 -4.78 -20.90 -11.18
C GLN A 228 -4.01 -21.79 -12.18
N GLY A 229 -2.87 -22.36 -11.80
CA GLY A 229 -2.07 -23.26 -12.63
C GLY A 229 -0.99 -22.60 -13.49
N PHE A 230 -0.74 -21.30 -13.33
CA PHE A 230 0.42 -20.65 -13.95
C PHE A 230 1.71 -21.09 -13.24
N SER A 231 2.83 -21.13 -13.96
CA SER A 231 4.14 -21.02 -13.30
C SER A 231 4.37 -19.53 -13.07
N ALA A 232 4.02 -18.96 -11.90
CA ALA A 232 4.11 -17.51 -11.68
C ALA A 232 5.03 -17.13 -10.51
N SER A 233 5.72 -16.00 -10.64
CA SER A 233 6.60 -15.45 -9.61
C SER A 233 6.47 -13.94 -9.49
N GLY A 234 6.52 -13.44 -8.24
CA GLY A 234 6.72 -12.02 -7.96
C GLY A 234 8.22 -11.73 -7.95
N SER A 235 8.65 -10.70 -8.68
CA SER A 235 10.05 -10.28 -8.78
C SER A 235 10.23 -8.96 -8.03
N SER A 236 11.18 -8.94 -7.08
CA SER A 236 11.62 -7.71 -6.42
C SER A 236 12.54 -6.92 -7.36
N THR A 237 12.39 -5.59 -7.37
CA THR A 237 13.03 -4.64 -8.30
C THR A 237 13.32 -3.32 -7.59
N GLN A 238 13.85 -2.32 -8.29
CA GLN A 238 13.97 -0.94 -7.82
C GLN A 238 12.68 -0.10 -8.01
N GLY A 239 11.60 -0.70 -8.54
CA GLY A 239 10.29 -0.05 -8.73
C GLY A 239 9.97 0.37 -10.17
N SER A 240 9.06 1.33 -10.32
CA SER A 240 8.31 1.64 -11.55
C SER A 240 9.14 1.68 -12.85
N ILE A 241 10.29 2.37 -12.86
CA ILE A 241 11.10 2.51 -14.08
C ILE A 241 11.72 1.17 -14.50
N GLU A 242 12.31 0.43 -13.57
CA GLU A 242 12.85 -0.91 -13.86
C GLU A 242 11.73 -1.85 -14.33
N ASN A 243 10.58 -1.83 -13.65
CA ASN A 243 9.43 -2.67 -13.99
C ASN A 243 8.95 -2.43 -15.43
N LEU A 244 8.86 -1.17 -15.85
CA LEU A 244 8.46 -0.80 -17.21
C LEU A 244 9.52 -1.19 -18.25
N GLN A 245 10.82 -1.11 -17.92
CA GLN A 245 11.90 -1.62 -18.78
C GLN A 245 11.93 -3.15 -18.86
N LEU A 246 11.59 -3.86 -17.78
CA LEU A 246 11.44 -5.32 -17.78
C LEU A 246 10.26 -5.74 -18.64
N LEU A 247 9.12 -5.03 -18.54
CA LEU A 247 7.94 -5.24 -19.38
C LEU A 247 8.25 -4.96 -20.86
N GLN A 248 8.90 -3.84 -21.17
CA GLN A 248 9.28 -3.46 -22.55
C GLN A 248 10.23 -4.49 -23.21
N ARG A 249 11.13 -5.10 -22.44
CA ARG A 249 12.06 -6.16 -22.91
C ARG A 249 11.46 -7.57 -22.84
N GLY A 250 10.20 -7.73 -22.41
CA GLY A 250 9.54 -9.03 -22.27
C GLY A 250 10.11 -9.92 -21.14
N ALA A 251 10.83 -9.34 -20.19
CA ALA A 251 11.33 -10.00 -18.98
C ALA A 251 10.28 -10.02 -17.84
N ALA A 252 9.24 -9.17 -17.94
CA ALA A 252 8.05 -9.22 -17.10
C ALA A 252 6.78 -9.38 -17.97
N ASN A 253 5.76 -10.07 -17.44
CA ASN A 253 4.46 -10.21 -18.10
C ASN A 253 3.51 -9.07 -17.71
N ILE A 254 3.53 -8.73 -16.42
CA ILE A 254 2.83 -7.59 -15.84
C ILE A 254 3.77 -6.90 -14.84
N ALA A 255 3.52 -5.63 -14.58
CA ALA A 255 4.33 -4.78 -13.73
C ALA A 255 3.44 -3.92 -12.84
N LEU A 256 3.89 -3.60 -11.63
CA LEU A 256 3.38 -2.42 -10.91
C LEU A 256 4.16 -1.18 -11.35
N ALA A 257 3.48 -0.06 -11.54
CA ALA A 257 4.09 1.23 -11.84
C ALA A 257 3.20 2.38 -11.37
N GLN A 258 3.81 3.47 -10.91
CA GLN A 258 3.10 4.71 -10.62
C GLN A 258 2.48 5.30 -11.90
N GLY A 259 1.27 5.85 -11.82
CA GLY A 259 0.51 6.32 -12.98
C GLY A 259 1.16 7.47 -13.77
N ASP A 260 1.90 8.35 -13.10
CA ASP A 260 2.75 9.38 -13.71
C ASP A 260 3.91 8.75 -14.51
N ILE A 261 4.65 7.81 -13.91
CA ILE A 261 5.77 7.12 -14.55
C ILE A 261 5.30 6.24 -15.73
N ALA A 262 4.13 5.59 -15.60
CA ALA A 262 3.51 4.84 -16.69
C ALA A 262 3.12 5.76 -17.86
N ARG A 263 2.61 6.97 -17.58
CA ARG A 263 2.30 8.00 -18.58
C ARG A 263 3.58 8.51 -19.27
N GLN A 264 4.65 8.79 -18.51
CA GLN A 264 5.95 9.18 -19.08
C GLN A 264 6.50 8.10 -20.03
N ALA A 265 6.43 6.82 -19.65
CA ALA A 265 6.86 5.71 -20.51
C ALA A 265 6.01 5.56 -21.77
N TYR A 266 4.69 5.77 -21.66
CA TYR A 266 3.77 5.72 -22.80
C TYR A 266 4.01 6.86 -23.80
N LEU A 267 4.31 8.08 -23.30
CA LEU A 267 4.54 9.28 -24.12
C LEU A 267 6.00 9.49 -24.55
N GLY A 268 6.97 8.81 -23.93
CA GLY A 268 8.41 9.03 -24.17
C GLY A 268 8.96 10.30 -23.53
N GLN A 269 8.48 10.64 -22.34
CA GLN A 269 8.78 11.89 -21.64
C GLN A 269 9.68 11.67 -20.41
N ASP A 270 10.30 12.74 -19.92
CA ASP A 270 11.08 12.81 -18.68
C ASP A 270 12.10 11.65 -18.51
N ALA A 271 11.87 10.74 -17.56
CA ALA A 271 12.74 9.59 -17.29
C ALA A 271 12.86 8.59 -18.46
N PHE A 272 11.98 8.70 -19.46
CA PHE A 272 11.99 7.94 -20.71
C PHE A 272 12.38 8.79 -21.92
N GLY A 273 12.69 10.08 -21.74
CA GLY A 273 13.19 10.96 -22.78
C GLY A 273 14.49 10.43 -23.39
N GLY A 274 14.52 10.30 -24.72
CA GLY A 274 15.66 9.69 -25.44
C GLY A 274 15.63 8.15 -25.50
N THR A 275 14.67 7.50 -24.84
CA THR A 275 14.33 6.09 -25.11
C THR A 275 13.14 5.98 -26.06
N ALA A 276 12.94 4.82 -26.67
CA ALA A 276 11.73 4.58 -27.46
C ALA A 276 10.50 4.54 -26.54
N HIS A 277 9.55 5.44 -26.77
CA HIS A 277 8.23 5.45 -26.12
C HIS A 277 7.55 4.09 -26.26
N ASN A 278 6.71 3.72 -25.29
CA ASN A 278 6.02 2.43 -25.27
C ASN A 278 4.51 2.61 -25.55
N PRO A 279 4.09 2.81 -26.81
CA PRO A 279 2.68 3.00 -27.17
C PRO A 279 1.86 1.71 -27.01
N SER A 280 2.54 0.58 -26.76
CA SER A 280 1.93 -0.71 -26.44
C SER A 280 1.66 -0.89 -24.94
N LEU A 281 2.06 0.04 -24.06
CA LEU A 281 1.76 -0.04 -22.62
C LEU A 281 0.25 0.09 -22.38
N ARG A 282 -0.31 -0.78 -21.53
CA ARG A 282 -1.74 -0.79 -21.15
C ARG A 282 -1.92 -0.95 -19.65
N ALA A 283 -2.89 -0.23 -19.08
CA ALA A 283 -3.32 -0.47 -17.70
C ALA A 283 -4.23 -1.71 -17.63
N ILE A 284 -3.94 -2.61 -16.69
CA ILE A 284 -4.89 -3.65 -16.25
C ILE A 284 -5.84 -3.03 -15.23
N ALA A 285 -5.32 -2.38 -14.18
CA ALA A 285 -6.13 -1.75 -13.15
C ALA A 285 -5.32 -0.70 -12.38
N SER A 286 -6.03 0.28 -11.80
CA SER A 286 -5.55 1.02 -10.64
C SER A 286 -5.71 0.16 -9.39
N LEU A 287 -4.70 0.11 -8.52
CA LEU A 287 -4.73 -0.74 -7.32
C LEU A 287 -5.04 0.08 -6.07
N TYR A 288 -4.24 1.10 -5.77
CA TYR A 288 -4.39 1.93 -4.58
C TYR A 288 -3.71 3.29 -4.80
N PRO A 289 -4.03 4.31 -3.99
CA PRO A 289 -3.40 5.61 -4.09
C PRO A 289 -2.03 5.60 -3.41
N GLU A 290 -1.08 6.31 -4.00
CA GLU A 290 0.20 6.63 -3.39
C GLU A 290 0.22 8.12 -3.12
N ALA A 291 0.00 8.47 -1.86
CA ALA A 291 -0.15 9.85 -1.44
C ALA A 291 1.22 10.56 -1.43
N PHE A 292 1.21 11.83 -1.81
CA PHE A 292 2.33 12.73 -1.61
C PHE A 292 2.45 13.02 -0.12
N HIS A 293 3.57 12.60 0.46
CA HIS A 293 3.97 12.89 1.81
C HIS A 293 5.12 13.88 1.79
N ILE A 294 5.06 14.87 2.69
CA ILE A 294 6.24 15.62 3.10
C ILE A 294 6.30 15.63 4.63
N ALA A 295 7.33 14.99 5.17
CA ALA A 295 7.51 14.82 6.60
C ALA A 295 8.67 15.71 7.09
N VAL A 296 8.44 16.35 8.23
CA VAL A 296 9.40 17.20 8.93
C VAL A 296 9.47 16.77 10.39
N LEU A 297 10.54 17.13 11.11
CA LEU A 297 10.58 16.92 12.55
C LEU A 297 9.44 17.69 13.25
N ALA A 298 8.80 17.06 14.23
CA ALA A 298 7.65 17.63 14.94
C ALA A 298 8.02 18.93 15.68
N ASP A 299 9.20 18.96 16.31
CA ASP A 299 9.81 20.11 16.97
C ASP A 299 10.50 21.10 16.01
N GLY A 300 10.49 20.79 14.70
CA GLY A 300 11.20 21.55 13.67
C GLY A 300 10.48 22.82 13.22
N PRO A 301 11.21 23.82 12.69
CA PRO A 301 10.67 25.13 12.34
C PRO A 301 9.82 25.17 11.06
N VAL A 302 9.85 24.12 10.21
CA VAL A 302 9.19 24.10 8.89
C VAL A 302 7.69 23.82 9.06
N GLN A 303 6.83 24.83 9.15
CA GLN A 303 5.40 24.65 9.44
C GLN A 303 4.55 24.40 8.19
N SER A 304 5.04 24.75 7.02
CA SER A 304 4.35 24.69 5.74
C SER A 304 5.31 24.44 4.57
N ILE A 305 4.78 24.15 3.38
CA ILE A 305 5.57 24.01 2.15
C ILE A 305 6.36 25.30 1.84
N ALA A 306 5.83 26.47 2.20
CA ALA A 306 6.48 27.76 1.98
C ALA A 306 7.78 27.93 2.80
N ASP A 307 7.90 27.24 3.93
CA ASP A 307 9.04 27.32 4.86
C ASP A 307 10.25 26.47 4.41
N LEU A 308 10.11 25.74 3.29
CA LEU A 308 11.19 24.97 2.66
C LEU A 308 12.20 25.86 1.91
N ARG A 309 11.90 27.15 1.72
CA ARG A 309 12.85 28.10 1.12
C ARG A 309 14.09 28.22 2.02
N GLY A 310 15.26 27.99 1.43
CA GLY A 310 16.55 27.94 2.13
C GLY A 310 16.73 26.70 3.02
N ARG A 311 15.94 25.63 2.81
CA ARG A 311 16.03 24.38 3.58
C ARG A 311 16.52 23.22 2.74
N ARG A 312 17.05 22.20 3.42
CA ARG A 312 17.45 20.92 2.86
C ARG A 312 16.25 19.99 2.79
N LEU A 313 15.86 19.62 1.58
CA LEU A 313 14.77 18.69 1.30
C LEU A 313 15.34 17.46 0.62
N ASP A 314 15.21 16.28 1.25
CA ASP A 314 15.37 15.03 0.52
C ASP A 314 14.12 14.81 -0.34
N ALA A 315 14.28 14.85 -1.65
CA ALA A 315 13.19 14.61 -2.62
C ALA A 315 13.37 13.27 -3.36
N GLY A 316 14.25 12.40 -2.86
CA GLY A 316 14.67 11.18 -3.54
C GLY A 316 15.54 11.41 -4.77
N LEU A 317 15.94 10.31 -5.41
CA LEU A 317 16.79 10.30 -6.59
C LEU A 317 16.19 11.13 -7.74
N ALA A 318 17.05 11.81 -8.50
CA ALA A 318 16.67 12.74 -9.56
C ALA A 318 15.68 12.15 -10.60
N ALA A 319 15.83 10.86 -10.91
CA ALA A 319 14.98 10.12 -11.86
C ALA A 319 13.81 9.36 -11.20
N SER A 320 13.27 9.84 -10.06
CA SER A 320 12.15 9.18 -9.36
C SER A 320 10.82 9.95 -9.50
N GLY A 321 9.69 9.23 -9.45
CA GLY A 321 8.34 9.84 -9.45
C GLY A 321 8.11 10.73 -8.22
N SER A 322 8.65 10.34 -7.06
CA SER A 322 8.70 11.19 -5.86
C SER A 322 9.38 12.54 -6.13
N ARG A 323 10.53 12.55 -6.83
CA ARG A 323 11.22 13.80 -7.19
C ARG A 323 10.38 14.65 -8.13
N ALA A 324 9.87 14.08 -9.22
CA ALA A 324 9.03 14.79 -10.18
C ALA A 324 7.78 15.41 -9.51
N SER A 325 7.12 14.63 -8.65
CA SER A 325 5.97 15.10 -7.87
C SER A 325 6.34 16.22 -6.88
N THR A 326 7.48 16.10 -6.20
CA THR A 326 7.97 17.13 -5.27
C THR A 326 8.18 18.47 -5.98
N LEU A 327 8.80 18.49 -7.16
CA LEU A 327 9.03 19.72 -7.91
C LEU A 327 7.71 20.38 -8.34
N GLN A 328 6.73 19.60 -8.78
CA GLN A 328 5.40 20.11 -9.11
C GLN A 328 4.67 20.67 -7.88
N VAL A 329 4.73 19.99 -6.73
CA VAL A 329 4.15 20.46 -5.46
C VAL A 329 4.79 21.77 -4.98
N LEU A 330 6.13 21.88 -5.05
CA LEU A 330 6.85 23.12 -4.73
C LEU A 330 6.40 24.27 -5.64
N ALA A 331 6.33 24.03 -6.96
CA ALA A 331 5.87 25.02 -7.93
C ALA A 331 4.41 25.47 -7.68
N ALA A 332 3.50 24.54 -7.39
CA ALA A 332 2.10 24.83 -7.04
C ALA A 332 1.94 25.59 -5.70
N HIS A 333 2.97 25.57 -4.85
CA HIS A 333 3.08 26.40 -3.64
C HIS A 333 3.91 27.68 -3.85
N GLY A 334 4.30 27.99 -5.09
CA GLY A 334 5.12 29.16 -5.44
C GLY A 334 6.53 29.11 -4.86
N VAL A 335 7.06 27.93 -4.56
CA VAL A 335 8.43 27.69 -4.07
C VAL A 335 9.30 27.29 -5.27
N PRO A 336 10.21 28.16 -5.76
CA PRO A 336 11.09 27.81 -6.88
C PRO A 336 12.05 26.66 -6.50
N GLU A 337 12.38 25.78 -7.45
CA GLU A 337 13.32 24.67 -7.22
C GLU A 337 14.68 25.18 -6.70
N ASN A 338 15.21 26.24 -7.32
CA ASN A 338 16.47 26.87 -6.93
C ASN A 338 16.45 27.59 -5.56
N SER A 339 15.29 27.64 -4.89
CA SER A 339 15.16 28.16 -3.52
C SER A 339 15.23 27.08 -2.45
N VAL A 340 15.37 25.81 -2.82
CA VAL A 340 15.45 24.65 -1.90
C VAL A 340 16.78 23.92 -2.15
N GLU A 341 17.50 23.57 -1.08
CA GLU A 341 18.68 22.71 -1.20
C GLU A 341 18.21 21.27 -1.33
N LEU A 342 18.37 20.70 -2.53
CA LEU A 342 17.74 19.44 -2.88
C LEU A 342 18.71 18.27 -2.76
N VAL A 343 18.45 17.43 -1.76
CA VAL A 343 19.24 16.26 -1.38
C VAL A 343 18.56 15.00 -1.95
N ALA A 344 19.32 13.92 -2.09
CA ALA A 344 18.81 12.61 -2.45
C ALA A 344 19.52 11.52 -1.64
N SER A 345 18.78 10.80 -0.80
CA SER A 345 19.22 9.52 -0.22
C SER A 345 19.03 8.37 -1.21
N ALA A 346 19.76 7.26 -1.00
CA ALA A 346 19.63 6.09 -1.87
C ALA A 346 18.28 5.35 -1.69
N ASP A 347 17.69 5.42 -0.50
CA ASP A 347 16.38 4.84 -0.18
C ASP A 347 15.63 5.68 0.89
N PHE A 348 14.37 5.31 1.17
CA PHE A 348 13.51 6.04 2.09
C PHE A 348 13.89 5.85 3.57
N ASP A 349 14.50 4.72 3.95
CA ASP A 349 14.98 4.50 5.32
C ASP A 349 16.20 5.40 5.61
N GLN A 350 17.09 5.59 4.62
CA GLN A 350 18.21 6.54 4.67
C GLN A 350 17.74 8.00 4.72
N ALA A 351 16.72 8.37 3.94
CA ALA A 351 16.11 9.71 4.01
C ALA A 351 15.51 9.96 5.40
N VAL A 352 14.84 8.97 5.98
CA VAL A 352 14.34 9.01 7.36
C VAL A 352 15.48 9.22 8.36
N GLN A 353 16.59 8.48 8.27
CA GLN A 353 17.74 8.73 9.16
C GLN A 353 18.32 10.14 8.94
N ALA A 354 18.39 10.63 7.71
CA ALA A 354 18.87 11.99 7.41
C ALA A 354 18.01 13.08 8.07
N LEU A 355 16.69 12.88 8.15
CA LEU A 355 15.79 13.78 8.88
C LEU A 355 16.04 13.72 10.39
N LEU A 356 16.19 12.52 10.95
CA LEU A 356 16.44 12.31 12.38
C LEU A 356 17.78 12.88 12.83
N ASP A 357 18.82 12.77 12.00
CA ASP A 357 20.14 13.35 12.19
C ASP A 357 20.19 14.88 11.96
N ARG A 358 19.07 15.49 11.53
CA ARG A 358 18.99 16.90 11.08
C ARG A 358 19.96 17.22 9.93
N ARG A 359 20.33 16.22 9.13
CA ARG A 359 21.09 16.36 7.86
C ARG A 359 20.22 16.89 6.73
N VAL A 360 18.91 16.64 6.80
CA VAL A 360 17.87 17.35 6.03
C VAL A 360 16.82 17.92 6.98
N ASP A 361 16.09 18.94 6.54
CA ASP A 361 15.04 19.61 7.32
C ASP A 361 13.65 19.03 6.99
N ALA A 362 13.51 18.40 5.83
CA ALA A 362 12.29 17.74 5.33
C ALA A 362 12.64 16.53 4.43
N ILE A 363 11.71 15.57 4.34
CA ILE A 363 11.74 14.50 3.34
C ILE A 363 10.41 14.47 2.58
N ALA A 364 10.45 14.32 1.26
CA ALA A 364 9.27 14.15 0.41
C ALA A 364 9.27 12.78 -0.29
N SER A 365 8.10 12.15 -0.36
CA SER A 365 7.94 10.84 -0.99
C SER A 365 6.50 10.61 -1.44
N VAL A 366 6.33 9.91 -2.56
CA VAL A 366 5.04 9.44 -3.06
C VAL A 366 4.95 7.95 -2.77
N ILE A 367 4.08 7.56 -1.83
CA ILE A 367 4.00 6.21 -1.28
C ILE A 367 2.59 5.93 -0.72
N HIS A 368 2.19 4.66 -0.66
CA HIS A 368 0.96 4.25 0.02
C HIS A 368 0.85 4.83 1.44
N ALA A 369 -0.37 5.13 1.87
CA ALA A 369 -0.67 5.55 3.23
C ALA A 369 -1.44 4.44 3.97
N PRO A 370 -1.07 4.08 5.21
CA PRO A 370 0.05 4.62 5.97
C PRO A 370 1.38 3.93 5.64
N ALA A 371 2.45 4.69 5.45
CA ALA A 371 3.79 4.16 5.23
C ALA A 371 4.43 3.74 6.58
N ARG A 372 4.84 2.47 6.70
CA ARG A 372 5.36 1.87 7.96
C ARG A 372 6.56 2.61 8.58
N GLN A 373 7.37 3.29 7.79
CA GLN A 373 8.44 4.17 8.27
C GLN A 373 7.85 5.37 9.01
N LEU A 374 6.97 6.14 8.36
CA LEU A 374 6.35 7.33 8.91
C LEU A 374 5.47 7.00 10.13
N GLN A 375 4.79 5.85 10.14
CA GLN A 375 4.06 5.36 11.32
C GLN A 375 4.95 5.21 12.56
N ARG A 376 6.12 4.58 12.41
CA ARG A 376 7.08 4.39 13.52
C ARG A 376 7.57 5.74 14.06
N LEU A 377 7.88 6.69 13.18
CA LEU A 377 8.34 8.03 13.58
C LEU A 377 7.23 8.86 14.24
N ALA A 378 5.98 8.73 13.76
CA ALA A 378 4.82 9.44 14.31
C ALA A 378 4.41 8.88 15.67
N ALA A 379 4.57 7.56 15.91
CA ALA A 379 4.33 6.92 17.21
C ALA A 379 5.29 7.43 18.31
N ASP A 380 6.54 7.73 17.97
CA ASP A 380 7.49 8.39 18.87
C ASP A 380 7.30 9.94 18.93
N HIS A 381 6.26 10.48 18.28
CA HIS A 381 6.00 11.93 18.09
C HIS A 381 7.17 12.71 17.46
N ARG A 382 8.03 12.05 16.67
CA ARG A 382 9.26 12.64 16.12
C ARG A 382 9.03 13.43 14.84
N VAL A 383 7.97 13.11 14.08
CA VAL A 383 7.65 13.76 12.80
C VAL A 383 6.20 14.20 12.73
N ARG A 384 5.96 15.16 11.85
CA ARG A 384 4.63 15.56 11.36
C ARG A 384 4.65 15.66 9.84
N ILE A 385 3.51 15.37 9.22
CA ILE A 385 3.33 15.44 7.78
C ILE A 385 2.60 16.76 7.47
N LEU A 386 3.10 17.55 6.53
CA LEU A 386 2.50 18.84 6.19
C LEU A 386 1.35 18.65 5.18
N PRO A 387 0.20 19.32 5.39
CA PRO A 387 -0.87 19.35 4.38
C PRO A 387 -0.49 20.25 3.20
N LEU A 388 -0.99 19.91 2.01
CA LEU A 388 -0.97 20.80 0.86
C LEU A 388 -2.14 21.80 0.91
N SER A 389 -1.96 22.95 0.28
CA SER A 389 -3.01 23.96 0.23
C SER A 389 -4.12 23.58 -0.76
N PRO A 390 -5.40 23.89 -0.50
CA PRO A 390 -6.48 23.63 -1.46
C PRO A 390 -6.25 24.25 -2.86
N PRO A 391 -5.69 25.47 -3.01
CA PRO A 391 -5.30 26.00 -4.32
C PRO A 391 -4.25 25.14 -5.03
N ALA A 392 -3.21 24.69 -4.32
CA ALA A 392 -2.16 23.84 -4.90
C ALA A 392 -2.71 22.47 -5.32
N ILE A 393 -3.51 21.81 -4.47
CA ILE A 393 -4.21 20.56 -4.81
C ILE A 393 -5.09 20.75 -6.05
N ALA A 394 -5.82 21.87 -6.12
CA ALA A 394 -6.69 22.17 -7.25
C ALA A 394 -5.91 22.50 -8.53
N GLN A 395 -4.69 23.03 -8.43
CA GLN A 395 -3.79 23.26 -9.56
C GLN A 395 -3.16 21.96 -10.05
N LEU A 396 -2.52 21.19 -9.17
CA LEU A 396 -1.87 19.91 -9.51
C LEU A 396 -2.82 18.96 -10.25
N ALA A 397 -4.06 18.80 -9.75
CA ALA A 397 -5.08 17.97 -10.36
C ALA A 397 -5.74 18.55 -11.64
N ARG A 398 -5.36 19.77 -12.07
CA ARG A 398 -5.70 20.30 -13.41
C ARG A 398 -4.53 20.19 -14.38
N ASP A 399 -3.32 20.43 -13.87
CA ASP A 399 -2.10 20.56 -14.67
C ASP A 399 -1.55 19.18 -15.07
N ASP A 400 -1.70 18.14 -14.23
CA ASP A 400 -1.41 16.74 -14.58
C ASP A 400 -2.57 15.80 -14.18
N PRO A 401 -3.20 15.07 -15.13
CA PRO A 401 -4.23 14.07 -14.82
C PRO A 401 -3.72 12.85 -14.04
N ALA A 402 -2.41 12.70 -13.84
CA ALA A 402 -1.84 11.70 -12.94
C ALA A 402 -2.10 12.02 -11.45
N PHE A 403 -2.35 13.28 -11.09
CA PHE A 403 -2.65 13.66 -9.71
C PHE A 403 -4.12 13.47 -9.35
N VAL A 404 -4.38 12.48 -8.49
CA VAL A 404 -5.66 12.35 -7.78
C VAL A 404 -5.66 13.21 -6.51
N ARG A 405 -6.80 13.81 -6.19
CA ARG A 405 -6.98 14.55 -4.92
C ARG A 405 -7.17 13.56 -3.79
N LEU A 406 -6.46 13.72 -2.68
CA LEU A 406 -6.53 12.81 -1.54
C LEU A 406 -6.65 13.56 -0.21
N VAL A 407 -7.25 12.87 0.76
CA VAL A 407 -7.25 13.27 2.16
C VAL A 407 -6.82 12.06 2.97
N LEU A 408 -5.74 12.21 3.75
CA LEU A 408 -5.39 11.21 4.75
C LEU A 408 -6.32 11.42 5.95
N ALA A 409 -7.15 10.41 6.24
CA ALA A 409 -8.10 10.46 7.34
C ALA A 409 -7.41 10.71 8.69
N PRO A 410 -8.10 11.29 9.69
CA PRO A 410 -7.62 11.27 11.07
C PRO A 410 -7.22 9.84 11.48
N GLY A 411 -6.11 9.70 12.20
CA GLY A 411 -5.59 8.39 12.61
C GLY A 411 -4.88 7.56 11.54
N THR A 412 -4.69 8.06 10.29
CA THR A 412 -3.81 7.38 9.32
C THR A 412 -2.41 7.17 9.91
N TYR A 413 -1.88 8.18 10.61
CA TYR A 413 -0.67 8.10 11.41
C TYR A 413 -0.96 8.28 12.91
N PRO A 414 -0.18 7.64 13.81
CA PRO A 414 -0.24 7.93 15.24
C PRO A 414 -0.09 9.42 15.57
N GLY A 415 -0.76 9.90 16.62
CA GLY A 415 -0.85 11.33 16.96
C GLY A 415 -1.59 12.25 15.96
N GLN A 416 -2.00 11.77 14.79
CA GLN A 416 -2.63 12.58 13.74
C GLN A 416 -4.14 12.73 13.94
N GLY A 417 -4.57 13.66 14.80
CA GLY A 417 -6.00 13.93 15.07
C GLY A 417 -6.75 14.69 13.96
N ALA A 418 -6.05 15.36 13.04
CA ALA A 418 -6.65 16.15 11.95
C ALA A 418 -6.46 15.47 10.58
N PRO A 419 -7.39 15.65 9.62
CA PRO A 419 -7.20 15.18 8.26
C PRO A 419 -6.07 15.94 7.56
N ILE A 420 -5.29 15.27 6.72
CA ILE A 420 -4.22 15.88 5.92
C ILE A 420 -4.66 15.91 4.45
N ALA A 421 -4.98 17.09 3.94
CA ALA A 421 -5.26 17.28 2.52
C ALA A 421 -3.95 17.20 1.70
N THR A 422 -3.96 16.43 0.62
CA THR A 422 -2.78 16.24 -0.25
C THR A 422 -3.22 15.85 -1.68
N VAL A 423 -2.25 15.54 -2.54
CA VAL A 423 -2.46 14.81 -3.79
C VAL A 423 -1.84 13.43 -3.68
N GLY A 424 -2.10 12.57 -4.65
CA GLY A 424 -1.30 11.37 -4.88
C GLY A 424 -1.32 10.98 -6.34
N VAL A 425 -0.53 9.97 -6.67
CA VAL A 425 -0.67 9.21 -7.92
C VAL A 425 -1.33 7.87 -7.57
N THR A 426 -1.49 6.98 -8.55
CA THR A 426 -2.02 5.64 -8.33
C THR A 426 -0.99 4.57 -8.69
N ALA A 427 -0.93 3.51 -7.88
CA ALA A 427 -0.20 2.30 -8.22
C ALA A 427 -1.01 1.54 -9.29
N LEU A 428 -0.56 1.59 -10.54
CA LEU A 428 -1.18 0.86 -11.64
C LEU A 428 -0.55 -0.53 -11.78
N LEU A 429 -1.39 -1.53 -12.02
CA LEU A 429 -0.97 -2.80 -12.60
C LEU A 429 -1.02 -2.66 -14.13
N VAL A 430 0.11 -2.85 -14.82
CA VAL A 430 0.27 -2.60 -16.25
C VAL A 430 0.81 -3.81 -17.02
N THR A 431 0.56 -3.87 -18.32
CA THR A 431 1.02 -4.92 -19.23
C THR A 431 1.18 -4.38 -20.67
N GLY A 432 1.53 -5.23 -21.63
CA GLY A 432 1.54 -4.88 -23.06
C GLY A 432 0.18 -5.10 -23.73
N ALA A 433 -0.09 -4.38 -24.82
CA ALA A 433 -1.30 -4.51 -25.63
C ALA A 433 -1.49 -5.91 -26.25
N ASP A 434 -0.39 -6.63 -26.45
CA ASP A 434 -0.35 -7.99 -26.99
C ASP A 434 -0.59 -9.09 -25.93
N THR A 435 -0.84 -8.74 -24.66
CA THR A 435 -1.08 -9.74 -23.62
C THR A 435 -2.44 -10.42 -23.84
N PRO A 436 -2.51 -11.76 -23.97
CA PRO A 436 -3.75 -12.45 -24.25
C PRO A 436 -4.85 -12.11 -23.24
N ALA A 437 -6.06 -11.87 -23.76
CA ALA A 437 -7.22 -11.52 -22.93
C ALA A 437 -7.49 -12.52 -21.79
N ASP A 438 -7.17 -13.81 -21.99
CA ASP A 438 -7.26 -14.83 -20.95
C ASP A 438 -6.27 -14.63 -19.81
N GLU A 439 -5.02 -14.26 -20.10
CA GLU A 439 -4.00 -13.97 -19.08
C GLU A 439 -4.41 -12.73 -18.27
N VAL A 440 -4.89 -11.67 -18.94
CA VAL A 440 -5.40 -10.48 -18.25
C VAL A 440 -6.64 -10.79 -17.40
N ARG A 441 -7.54 -11.66 -17.88
CA ARG A 441 -8.70 -12.13 -17.09
C ARG A 441 -8.26 -12.93 -15.85
N SER A 442 -7.28 -13.83 -15.98
CA SER A 442 -6.68 -14.56 -14.86
C SER A 442 -6.04 -13.62 -13.83
N VAL A 443 -5.34 -12.58 -14.27
CA VAL A 443 -4.79 -11.53 -13.40
C VAL A 443 -5.89 -10.76 -12.67
N LEU A 444 -6.96 -10.38 -13.37
CA LEU A 444 -8.10 -9.67 -12.77
C LEU A 444 -8.82 -10.54 -11.72
N GLN A 445 -9.01 -11.84 -11.99
CA GLN A 445 -9.54 -12.79 -11.01
C GLN A 445 -8.59 -12.99 -9.83
N ALA A 446 -7.28 -13.07 -10.09
CA ALA A 446 -6.26 -13.17 -9.05
C ALA A 446 -6.34 -11.97 -8.09
N VAL A 447 -6.45 -10.74 -8.61
CA VAL A 447 -6.53 -9.50 -7.82
C VAL A 447 -7.91 -9.31 -7.16
N PHE A 448 -8.99 -9.28 -7.94
CA PHE A 448 -10.30 -8.78 -7.52
C PHE A 448 -11.29 -9.87 -7.12
N GLU A 449 -10.92 -11.15 -7.23
CA GLU A 449 -11.76 -12.27 -6.77
C GLU A 449 -11.02 -13.11 -5.71
N GLN A 450 -9.72 -13.39 -5.88
CA GLN A 450 -9.00 -14.39 -5.07
C GLN A 450 -8.02 -13.83 -4.03
N ALA A 451 -7.37 -12.69 -4.27
CA ALA A 451 -6.35 -12.15 -3.37
C ALA A 451 -6.97 -11.49 -2.13
N ASP A 452 -6.53 -11.93 -0.95
CA ASP A 452 -6.74 -11.22 0.29
C ASP A 452 -5.41 -10.55 0.66
N PHE A 453 -5.25 -9.31 0.21
CA PHE A 453 -4.02 -8.54 0.41
C PHE A 453 -3.86 -8.11 1.88
N VAL A 454 -4.96 -7.89 2.61
CA VAL A 454 -4.93 -7.55 4.04
C VAL A 454 -4.40 -8.74 4.84
N ALA A 455 -4.93 -9.95 4.62
CA ALA A 455 -4.41 -11.17 5.25
C ALA A 455 -2.98 -11.51 4.82
N ALA A 456 -2.59 -11.19 3.58
CA ALA A 456 -1.19 -11.30 3.15
C ALA A 456 -0.26 -10.36 3.95
N GLY A 457 -0.79 -9.25 4.47
CA GLY A 457 -0.11 -8.28 5.32
C GLY A 457 0.26 -6.98 4.61
N SER A 458 -0.49 -6.59 3.58
CA SER A 458 -0.25 -5.40 2.74
C SER A 458 -1.02 -4.17 3.27
N PRO A 459 -0.31 -3.10 3.70
CA PRO A 459 -0.92 -1.86 4.16
C PRO A 459 -2.02 -1.27 3.27
N ALA A 460 -1.83 -1.25 1.95
CA ALA A 460 -2.77 -0.69 0.98
C ALA A 460 -3.81 -1.72 0.50
N GLY A 461 -3.69 -2.98 0.92
CA GLY A 461 -4.44 -4.11 0.37
C GLY A 461 -5.96 -3.98 0.46
N GLY A 462 -6.47 -3.27 1.47
CA GLY A 462 -7.90 -2.97 1.61
C GLY A 462 -8.44 -1.98 0.58
N GLN A 463 -7.57 -1.14 0.01
CA GLN A 463 -7.93 -0.11 -0.98
C GLN A 463 -7.98 -0.65 -2.43
N ILE A 464 -7.60 -1.91 -2.62
CA ILE A 464 -7.64 -2.63 -3.91
C ILE A 464 -9.06 -3.15 -4.16
N THR A 465 -9.90 -2.29 -4.74
CA THR A 465 -11.31 -2.58 -5.02
C THR A 465 -11.66 -2.44 -6.50
N ARG A 466 -12.71 -3.13 -6.96
CA ARG A 466 -13.24 -2.94 -8.32
C ARG A 466 -13.78 -1.51 -8.54
N ALA A 467 -14.29 -0.86 -7.49
CA ALA A 467 -14.87 0.47 -7.58
C ALA A 467 -13.83 1.54 -7.93
N THR A 468 -12.63 1.42 -7.38
CA THR A 468 -11.52 2.35 -7.60
C THR A 468 -10.56 1.93 -8.73
N ALA A 469 -10.79 0.78 -9.37
CA ALA A 469 -9.88 0.18 -10.34
C ALA A 469 -9.64 0.99 -11.64
N ARG A 470 -10.39 2.08 -11.85
CA ARG A 470 -10.24 3.01 -12.99
C ARG A 470 -9.74 4.40 -12.58
N GLU A 471 -9.63 4.68 -11.28
CA GLU A 471 -9.22 5.98 -10.76
C GLU A 471 -7.74 6.25 -11.04
N GLY A 472 -7.42 7.48 -11.47
CA GLY A 472 -6.05 7.88 -11.80
C GLY A 472 -5.40 7.09 -12.96
N VAL A 473 -6.17 6.40 -13.80
CA VAL A 473 -5.62 5.68 -14.97
C VAL A 473 -5.25 6.67 -16.07
N THR A 474 -3.96 6.84 -16.30
CA THR A 474 -3.34 7.85 -17.19
C THR A 474 -2.98 7.34 -18.59
N ILE A 475 -3.10 6.03 -18.83
CA ILE A 475 -2.76 5.35 -20.08
C ILE A 475 -3.93 4.47 -20.54
N PRO A 476 -4.02 4.08 -21.82
CA PRO A 476 -5.13 3.24 -22.29
C PRO A 476 -5.25 1.94 -21.51
N MET A 477 -6.47 1.57 -21.11
CA MET A 477 -6.71 0.26 -20.48
C MET A 477 -6.54 -0.88 -21.49
N HIS A 478 -6.16 -2.05 -20.99
CA HIS A 478 -6.19 -3.27 -21.76
C HIS A 478 -7.66 -3.65 -22.04
N GLU A 479 -7.99 -4.04 -23.27
CA GLU A 479 -9.39 -4.27 -23.69
C GLU A 479 -10.12 -5.27 -22.79
N ALA A 480 -9.47 -6.39 -22.45
CA ALA A 480 -10.04 -7.40 -21.55
C ALA A 480 -10.31 -6.86 -20.13
N ALA A 481 -9.57 -5.84 -19.68
CA ALA A 481 -9.77 -5.22 -18.38
C ALA A 481 -10.87 -4.15 -18.42
N ASP A 482 -10.89 -3.31 -19.45
CA ASP A 482 -11.98 -2.34 -19.64
C ASP A 482 -13.34 -3.04 -19.71
N ARG A 483 -13.45 -4.13 -20.49
CA ARG A 483 -14.65 -4.99 -20.53
C ARG A 483 -15.01 -5.59 -19.15
N TYR A 484 -14.03 -5.97 -18.34
CA TYR A 484 -14.23 -6.56 -17.00
C TYR A 484 -14.77 -5.55 -15.96
N PHE A 485 -14.40 -4.27 -16.08
CA PHE A 485 -14.91 -3.19 -15.21
C PHE A 485 -16.16 -2.49 -15.75
N GLN A 486 -16.49 -2.64 -17.04
CA GLN A 486 -17.78 -2.22 -17.60
C GLN A 486 -18.91 -3.22 -17.28
N ALA A 487 -18.59 -4.50 -17.10
CA ALA A 487 -19.56 -5.50 -16.66
C ALA A 487 -20.05 -5.17 -15.24
N ALA A 488 -21.37 -5.25 -15.02
CA ALA A 488 -21.94 -5.05 -13.69
C ALA A 488 -21.35 -6.06 -12.69
N PRO A 489 -21.07 -5.65 -11.43
CA PRO A 489 -20.61 -6.57 -10.42
C PRO A 489 -21.66 -7.68 -10.22
N ALA A 490 -21.19 -8.93 -10.10
CA ALA A 490 -22.09 -10.05 -9.82
C ALA A 490 -22.83 -9.79 -8.49
N PRO A 491 -24.15 -10.06 -8.40
CA PRO A 491 -24.87 -9.97 -7.14
C PRO A 491 -24.25 -10.92 -6.10
N ARG A 492 -24.19 -10.46 -4.85
CA ARG A 492 -23.63 -11.20 -3.70
C ARG A 492 -24.49 -12.37 -3.28
#